data_AF-A0A1X1Q8W3-F1
#
_entry.id   AF-A0A1X1Q8W3-F1
#
_cell.length_a   1.000
_cell.length_b   1.000
_cell.length_c   1.000
_cell.angle_alpha   90.00
_cell.angle_beta   90.00
_cell.angle_gamma   90.00
#
_symmetry.space_group_name_H-M   'P 1'
#
loop_
_entity.id
_entity.type
_entity.pdbx_description
1 polymer ?
#
loop_
_entity_poly.entity_id
_entity_poly.type
_entity_poly.pdbx_seq_one_letter_code
_entity_poly.pdbx_strand_id
1 'polypeptide(L)'
;MLLKTLAAGMTALMLLGASTEACTVMVVTKGASTDGSMIVSHSNDAFGGEMNPAFIPAKDHPRGSMRPVYPSPAGVGEMPDYNCFNQPNLVAPERCEDYDYPGRPHTKPLGYIPEVEHTYAYMDAAYGIANEHGLMFGECTDMSAHLPEAPYQEGGGIFYAAELSRVALERCRTSREAIELMGSLIDEYGLWGTAETLAVADQNEC
;
A
#
# COMPACT_ATOMS: atom_id res chain seq x y z
N MET A 1 -53.30 -10.72 9.31
CA MET A 1 -52.75 -9.62 8.47
C MET A 1 -51.50 -9.03 9.09
N LEU A 2 -51.54 -8.61 10.38
CA LEU A 2 -50.39 -8.10 11.14
C LEU A 2 -49.10 -8.94 11.07
N LEU A 3 -49.22 -10.27 11.22
CA LEU A 3 -48.06 -11.19 11.24
C LEU A 3 -47.32 -11.27 9.89
N LYS A 4 -48.03 -11.08 8.77
CA LYS A 4 -47.45 -11.08 7.42
C LYS A 4 -46.72 -9.77 7.12
N THR A 5 -47.27 -8.63 7.58
CA THR A 5 -46.61 -7.33 7.52
C THR A 5 -45.38 -7.24 8.42
N LEU A 6 -45.41 -7.86 9.61
CA LEU A 6 -44.24 -7.97 10.50
C LEU A 6 -43.14 -8.85 9.90
N ALA A 7 -43.50 -10.00 9.33
CA ALA A 7 -42.53 -10.88 8.66
C ALA A 7 -41.88 -10.21 7.45
N ALA A 8 -42.67 -9.52 6.60
CA ALA A 8 -42.14 -8.76 5.46
C ALA A 8 -41.23 -7.60 5.89
N GLY A 9 -41.57 -6.90 6.98
CA GLY A 9 -40.73 -5.86 7.58
C GLY A 9 -39.41 -6.40 8.14
N MET A 10 -39.42 -7.56 8.79
CA MET A 10 -38.21 -8.24 9.29
C MET A 10 -37.31 -8.76 8.17
N THR A 11 -37.88 -9.31 7.09
CA THR A 11 -37.10 -9.73 5.91
C THR A 11 -36.50 -8.53 5.18
N ALA A 12 -37.21 -7.40 5.08
CA ALA A 12 -36.67 -6.16 4.53
C ALA A 12 -35.57 -5.54 5.43
N LEU A 13 -35.66 -5.73 6.75
CA LEU A 13 -34.61 -5.31 7.70
C LEU A 13 -33.37 -6.23 7.65
N MET A 14 -33.53 -7.51 7.32
CA MET A 14 -32.40 -8.44 7.08
C MET A 14 -31.70 -8.24 5.72
N LEU A 15 -32.30 -7.44 4.81
CA LEU A 15 -31.68 -6.99 3.56
C LEU A 15 -30.89 -5.68 3.73
N LEU A 16 -30.75 -5.16 4.96
CA LEU A 16 -29.75 -4.15 5.26
C LEU A 16 -28.39 -4.77 4.97
N GLY A 17 -27.80 -4.39 3.83
CA GLY A 17 -26.62 -5.02 3.24
C GLY A 17 -25.50 -5.18 4.25
N ALA A 18 -24.95 -6.39 4.31
CA ALA A 18 -23.68 -6.60 4.98
C ALA A 18 -22.63 -5.75 4.23
N SER A 19 -21.97 -4.84 4.95
CA SER A 19 -20.75 -4.21 4.47
C SER A 19 -19.70 -5.30 4.29
N THR A 20 -19.16 -5.46 3.09
CA THR A 20 -18.05 -6.39 2.84
C THR A 20 -16.83 -5.54 2.54
N GLU A 21 -15.74 -5.74 3.28
CA GLU A 21 -14.44 -5.19 2.88
C GLU A 21 -13.99 -6.01 1.66
N ALA A 22 -13.99 -5.41 0.47
CA ALA A 22 -13.78 -6.12 -0.79
C ALA A 22 -12.97 -5.27 -1.77
N CYS A 23 -11.69 -5.04 -1.41
CA CYS A 23 -10.73 -4.45 -2.34
C CYS A 23 -10.81 -5.15 -3.69
N THR A 24 -10.67 -4.37 -4.76
CA THR A 24 -10.74 -4.89 -6.13
C THR A 24 -9.64 -4.24 -6.95
N VAL A 25 -8.68 -5.04 -7.42
CA VAL A 25 -7.67 -4.60 -8.37
C VAL A 25 -8.18 -4.71 -9.81
N MET A 26 -7.85 -3.71 -10.64
CA MET A 26 -8.24 -3.61 -12.03
C MET A 26 -7.01 -3.32 -12.89
N VAL A 27 -6.80 -4.15 -13.91
CA VAL A 27 -5.73 -3.98 -14.90
C VAL A 27 -6.34 -3.92 -16.29
N VAL A 28 -6.01 -2.89 -17.05
CA VAL A 28 -6.30 -2.76 -18.48
C VAL A 28 -4.99 -2.67 -19.23
N THR A 29 -4.66 -3.72 -19.97
CA THR A 29 -3.45 -3.73 -20.80
C THR A 29 -3.61 -2.86 -22.03
N LYS A 30 -2.50 -2.45 -22.64
CA LYS A 30 -2.50 -1.66 -23.88
C LYS A 30 -3.43 -2.21 -24.95
N GLY A 31 -3.39 -3.53 -25.16
CA GLY A 31 -4.21 -4.20 -26.18
C GLY A 31 -5.71 -4.28 -25.82
N ALA A 32 -6.06 -4.07 -24.55
CA ALA A 32 -7.44 -4.03 -24.07
C ALA A 32 -8.00 -2.59 -24.00
N SER A 33 -7.14 -1.58 -23.90
CA SER A 33 -7.53 -0.16 -23.94
C SER A 33 -7.88 0.32 -25.35
N THR A 34 -8.72 1.35 -25.46
CA THR A 34 -9.10 1.94 -26.77
C THR A 34 -8.06 2.90 -27.34
N ASP A 35 -7.13 3.37 -26.52
CA ASP A 35 -6.11 4.37 -26.86
C ASP A 35 -4.67 3.84 -26.74
N GLY A 36 -4.49 2.57 -26.38
CA GLY A 36 -3.19 1.94 -26.19
C GLY A 36 -2.54 2.23 -24.83
N SER A 37 -3.25 2.87 -23.90
CA SER A 37 -2.79 3.11 -22.54
C SER A 37 -2.71 1.83 -21.69
N MET A 38 -1.76 1.81 -20.75
CA MET A 38 -1.75 0.87 -19.65
C MET A 38 -2.47 1.52 -18.46
N ILE A 39 -3.39 0.79 -17.83
CA ILE A 39 -4.12 1.29 -16.67
C ILE A 39 -4.06 0.24 -15.57
N VAL A 40 -3.59 0.64 -14.40
CA VAL A 40 -3.71 -0.13 -13.16
C VAL A 40 -4.40 0.74 -12.13
N SER A 41 -5.37 0.16 -11.42
CA SER A 41 -6.16 0.83 -10.40
C SER A 41 -6.66 -0.19 -9.39
N HIS A 42 -7.13 0.28 -8.24
CA HIS A 42 -7.84 -0.54 -7.28
C HIS A 42 -8.91 0.27 -6.53
N SER A 43 -9.94 -0.42 -6.04
CA SER A 43 -10.73 0.09 -4.91
C SER A 43 -10.02 -0.30 -3.61
N ASN A 44 -9.80 0.68 -2.74
CA ASN A 44 -9.29 0.45 -1.40
C ASN A 44 -10.46 0.58 -0.42
N ASP A 45 -10.92 -0.57 0.06
CA ASP A 45 -12.13 -0.68 0.86
C ASP A 45 -11.83 -0.61 2.37
N ALA A 46 -10.60 -0.31 2.78
CA ALA A 46 -10.20 -0.29 4.19
C ALA A 46 -10.98 0.77 5.00
N PHE A 47 -11.89 0.33 5.87
CA PHE A 47 -12.67 1.23 6.72
C PHE A 47 -11.77 2.02 7.68
N GLY A 48 -11.60 3.32 7.41
CA GLY A 48 -10.88 4.26 8.28
C GLY A 48 -9.43 4.53 7.89
N GLY A 49 -8.89 3.86 6.87
CA GLY A 49 -7.54 4.14 6.36
C GLY A 49 -7.41 5.52 5.73
N GLU A 50 -6.23 6.15 5.84
CA GLU A 50 -5.97 7.45 5.20
C GLU A 50 -5.85 7.31 3.69
N MET A 51 -6.68 8.10 2.99
CA MET A 51 -6.81 8.12 1.53
C MET A 51 -6.29 9.44 0.93
N ASN A 52 -5.62 10.26 1.74
CA ASN A 52 -5.06 11.52 1.27
C ASN A 52 -3.89 11.22 0.34
N PRO A 53 -3.95 11.66 -0.94
CA PRO A 53 -2.82 11.50 -1.83
C PRO A 53 -1.69 12.43 -1.38
N ALA A 54 -0.46 11.93 -1.42
CA ALA A 54 0.76 12.70 -1.18
C ALA A 54 1.62 12.71 -2.44
N PHE A 55 2.30 13.84 -2.70
CA PHE A 55 3.35 13.91 -3.70
C PHE A 55 4.72 13.87 -3.03
N ILE A 56 5.50 12.85 -3.34
CA ILE A 56 6.86 12.68 -2.84
C ILE A 56 7.81 13.17 -3.93
N PRO A 57 8.60 14.24 -3.69
CA PRO A 57 9.53 14.75 -4.68
C PRO A 57 10.75 13.85 -4.83
N ALA A 58 11.32 13.83 -6.05
CA ALA A 58 12.63 13.23 -6.29
C ALA A 58 13.69 13.90 -5.41
N LYS A 59 14.64 13.11 -4.92
CA LYS A 59 15.62 13.59 -3.92
C LYS A 59 16.98 12.91 -4.09
N ASP A 60 18.03 13.72 -3.92
CA ASP A 60 19.39 13.21 -3.78
C ASP A 60 19.71 12.93 -2.31
N HIS A 61 20.41 11.83 -2.05
CA HIS A 61 20.75 11.39 -0.70
C HIS A 61 22.28 11.27 -0.50
N PRO A 62 22.80 11.62 0.69
CA PRO A 62 24.21 11.44 0.99
C PRO A 62 24.62 9.96 0.88
N ARG A 63 25.79 9.71 0.29
CA ARG A 63 26.33 8.35 0.17
C ARG A 63 26.43 7.66 1.54
N GLY A 64 25.86 6.45 1.63
CA GLY A 64 25.86 5.66 2.86
C GLY A 64 24.77 6.04 3.86
N SER A 65 23.83 6.92 3.49
CA SER A 65 22.62 7.11 4.28
C SER A 65 21.74 5.85 4.28
N MET A 66 20.80 5.81 5.22
CA MET A 66 19.87 4.71 5.40
C MET A 66 18.44 5.22 5.19
N ARG A 67 17.62 4.39 4.53
CA ARG A 67 16.22 4.65 4.23
C ARG A 67 15.33 3.98 5.28
N PRO A 68 14.54 4.71 6.08
CA PRO A 68 13.65 4.12 7.07
C PRO A 68 12.56 3.29 6.39
N VAL A 69 12.20 2.13 6.96
CA VAL A 69 11.10 1.27 6.52
C VAL A 69 9.97 1.38 7.53
N TYR A 70 8.85 1.99 7.13
CA TYR A 70 7.73 2.27 8.03
C TYR A 70 6.68 1.14 8.03
N PRO A 71 6.03 0.90 9.17
CA PRO A 71 4.86 0.02 9.21
C PRO A 71 3.65 0.66 8.53
N SER A 72 2.65 -0.16 8.21
CA SER A 72 1.33 0.29 7.74
C SER A 72 0.23 -0.34 8.58
N PRO A 73 -0.79 0.43 9.02
CA PRO A 73 -1.90 -0.14 9.77
C PRO A 73 -2.76 -1.09 8.91
N ALA A 74 -2.64 -1.04 7.58
CA ALA A 74 -3.34 -1.94 6.68
C ALA A 74 -2.92 -3.41 6.86
N GLY A 75 -1.68 -3.67 7.31
CA GLY A 75 -1.16 -5.02 7.42
C GLY A 75 -1.73 -5.82 8.60
N VAL A 76 -1.89 -5.21 9.78
CA VAL A 76 -2.34 -5.90 11.01
C VAL A 76 -3.18 -5.02 11.95
N GLY A 77 -3.61 -3.85 11.50
CA GLY A 77 -4.23 -2.80 12.32
C GLY A 77 -3.21 -1.83 12.93
N GLU A 78 -3.70 -0.95 13.81
CA GLU A 78 -2.88 0.09 14.42
C GLU A 78 -1.74 -0.49 15.28
N MET A 79 -0.57 0.14 15.21
CA MET A 79 0.64 -0.26 15.93
C MET A 79 1.13 0.91 16.81
N PRO A 80 0.56 1.09 18.02
CA PRO A 80 0.84 2.24 18.88
C PRO A 80 2.31 2.38 19.27
N ASP A 81 3.03 1.26 19.44
CA ASP A 81 4.46 1.27 19.77
C ASP A 81 5.31 1.97 18.69
N TYR A 82 4.81 1.98 17.46
CA TYR A 82 5.43 2.61 16.29
C TYR A 82 4.80 3.94 15.90
N ASN A 83 3.85 4.48 16.68
CA ASN A 83 3.06 5.66 16.29
C ASN A 83 2.43 5.51 14.89
N CYS A 84 1.91 4.32 14.59
CA CYS A 84 1.30 3.97 13.32
C CYS A 84 -0.19 3.72 13.57
N PHE A 85 -1.06 4.53 12.98
CA PHE A 85 -2.51 4.55 13.23
C PHE A 85 -3.25 4.63 11.91
N ASN A 86 -4.57 4.49 11.88
CA ASN A 86 -5.31 4.61 10.62
C ASN A 86 -5.36 6.06 10.07
N GLN A 87 -5.26 7.08 10.95
CA GLN A 87 -5.38 8.50 10.62
C GLN A 87 -4.49 9.39 11.52
N PRO A 88 -3.39 9.99 11.01
CA PRO A 88 -2.82 9.70 9.70
C PRO A 88 -2.15 8.32 9.65
N ASN A 89 -2.04 7.72 8.47
CA ASN A 89 -1.41 6.40 8.29
C ASN A 89 0.12 6.43 8.42
N LEU A 90 0.71 7.59 8.14
CA LEU A 90 2.14 7.84 8.19
C LEU A 90 2.40 9.30 8.58
N VAL A 91 3.27 9.50 9.59
CA VAL A 91 3.80 10.82 9.97
C VAL A 91 5.31 10.79 9.75
N ALA A 92 5.73 11.29 8.59
CA ALA A 92 7.11 11.23 8.10
C ALA A 92 7.46 12.52 7.31
N PRO A 93 7.57 13.68 7.99
CA PRO A 93 7.80 14.98 7.32
C PRO A 93 9.12 15.02 6.52
N GLU A 94 10.06 14.11 6.79
CA GLU A 94 11.29 13.96 6.02
C GLU A 94 11.08 13.41 4.59
N ARG A 95 9.91 12.80 4.30
CA ARG A 95 9.51 12.36 2.95
C ARG A 95 8.95 13.51 2.12
N CYS A 96 7.91 14.16 2.61
CA CYS A 96 7.27 15.31 1.97
C CYS A 96 6.44 16.12 2.98
N GLU A 97 6.03 17.32 2.55
CA GLU A 97 5.18 18.22 3.34
C GLU A 97 3.80 17.62 3.62
N ASP A 98 3.26 16.80 2.70
CA ASP A 98 1.95 16.15 2.87
C ASP A 98 1.95 15.13 4.03
N TYR A 99 3.13 14.67 4.48
CA TYR A 99 3.29 13.80 5.65
C TYR A 99 3.73 14.56 6.93
N ASP A 100 3.77 15.89 6.89
CA ASP A 100 3.95 16.72 8.09
C ASP A 100 2.60 16.96 8.77
N TYR A 101 2.40 16.29 9.91
CA TYR A 101 1.22 16.47 10.76
C TYR A 101 1.62 17.16 12.08
N PRO A 102 1.56 18.51 12.16
CA PRO A 102 1.99 19.24 13.34
C PRO A 102 1.31 18.76 14.63
N GLY A 103 2.14 18.47 15.64
CA GLY A 103 1.66 18.00 16.95
C GLY A 103 1.35 16.50 17.01
N ARG A 104 1.50 15.75 15.91
CA ARG A 104 1.49 14.29 15.91
C ARG A 104 2.91 13.75 16.10
N PRO A 105 3.09 12.64 16.85
CA PRO A 105 4.39 12.00 16.94
C PRO A 105 4.76 11.36 15.60
N HIS A 106 6.04 11.42 15.22
CA HIS A 106 6.52 10.79 13.98
C HIS A 106 6.36 9.27 14.09
N THR A 107 5.99 8.64 12.98
CA THR A 107 5.96 7.18 12.85
C THR A 107 7.37 6.64 13.04
N LYS A 108 7.52 5.59 13.86
CA LYS A 108 8.80 4.93 14.08
C LYS A 108 8.99 3.84 13.03
N PRO A 109 10.17 3.72 12.41
CA PRO A 109 10.43 2.68 11.45
C PRO A 109 10.55 1.31 12.11
N LEU A 110 10.17 0.25 11.39
CA LEU A 110 10.44 -1.15 11.73
C LEU A 110 11.91 -1.51 11.50
N GLY A 111 12.56 -0.84 10.56
CA GLY A 111 13.95 -1.08 10.21
C GLY A 111 14.48 -0.09 9.20
N TYR A 112 15.64 -0.40 8.63
CA TYR A 112 16.33 0.46 7.67
C TYR A 112 16.98 -0.37 6.57
N ILE A 113 16.98 0.15 5.34
CA ILE A 113 17.74 -0.38 4.22
C ILE A 113 18.79 0.64 3.74
N PRO A 114 19.86 0.24 3.03
CA PRO A 114 20.76 1.17 2.38
C PRO A 114 20.01 2.12 1.43
N GLU A 115 20.34 3.41 1.48
CA GLU A 115 19.76 4.41 0.60
C GLU A 115 20.50 4.49 -0.74
N VAL A 116 19.78 4.87 -1.80
CA VAL A 116 20.36 5.14 -3.12
C VAL A 116 20.70 6.62 -3.30
N GLU A 117 21.67 6.95 -4.16
CA GLU A 117 22.11 8.35 -4.33
C GLU A 117 21.00 9.28 -4.86
N HIS A 118 20.06 8.75 -5.63
CA HIS A 118 18.93 9.50 -6.19
C HIS A 118 17.65 8.66 -6.16
N THR A 119 16.54 9.28 -5.75
CA THR A 119 15.19 8.70 -5.78
C THR A 119 14.28 9.48 -6.72
N TYR A 120 13.32 8.79 -7.33
CA TYR A 120 12.34 9.37 -8.25
C TYR A 120 11.15 9.98 -7.52
N ALA A 121 10.50 10.95 -8.17
CA ALA A 121 9.25 11.52 -7.69
C ALA A 121 8.08 10.54 -7.90
N TYR A 122 7.16 10.47 -6.94
CA TYR A 122 5.99 9.60 -7.03
C TYR A 122 4.77 10.12 -6.26
N MET A 123 3.61 9.61 -6.64
CA MET A 123 2.34 9.78 -5.94
C MET A 123 2.12 8.60 -4.99
N ASP A 124 1.66 8.88 -3.78
CA ASP A 124 1.40 7.90 -2.73
C ASP A 124 0.03 8.13 -2.11
N ALA A 125 -0.48 7.11 -1.42
CA ALA A 125 -1.63 7.17 -0.53
C ALA A 125 -1.46 6.08 0.55
N ALA A 126 -2.41 5.15 0.66
CA ALA A 126 -2.24 3.94 1.47
C ALA A 126 -1.13 3.03 0.91
N TYR A 127 -0.98 3.00 -0.41
CA TYR A 127 0.04 2.30 -1.18
C TYR A 127 0.62 3.26 -2.22
N GLY A 128 1.82 2.95 -2.73
CA GLY A 128 2.39 3.69 -3.85
C GLY A 128 1.46 3.66 -5.06
N ILE A 129 1.29 4.79 -5.74
CA ILE A 129 0.37 4.92 -6.88
C ILE A 129 1.14 4.84 -8.19
N ALA A 130 2.00 5.83 -8.46
CA ALA A 130 2.77 5.91 -9.69
C ALA A 130 3.97 6.85 -9.55
N ASN A 131 5.06 6.60 -10.29
CA ASN A 131 6.22 7.50 -10.33
C ASN A 131 6.35 8.26 -11.66
N GLU A 132 7.30 9.18 -11.71
CA GLU A 132 7.59 10.03 -12.89
C GLU A 132 8.02 9.25 -14.15
N HIS A 133 8.30 7.95 -14.04
CA HIS A 133 8.62 7.08 -15.16
C HIS A 133 7.41 6.30 -15.68
N GLY A 134 6.25 6.44 -15.05
CA GLY A 134 5.03 5.73 -15.41
C GLY A 134 4.99 4.29 -14.92
N LEU A 135 5.84 3.92 -13.95
CA LEU A 135 5.64 2.71 -13.14
C LEU A 135 4.47 2.97 -12.19
N MET A 136 3.54 2.02 -12.09
CA MET A 136 2.25 2.12 -11.41
C MET A 136 1.97 0.86 -10.60
N PHE A 137 1.20 1.01 -9.52
CA PHE A 137 0.75 -0.09 -8.68
C PHE A 137 -0.76 -0.06 -8.46
N GLY A 138 -1.33 -1.25 -8.33
CA GLY A 138 -2.68 -1.49 -7.84
C GLY A 138 -2.62 -2.58 -6.79
N GLU A 139 -3.37 -2.44 -5.72
CA GLU A 139 -3.30 -3.35 -4.58
C GLU A 139 -4.65 -4.02 -4.31
N CYS A 140 -4.59 -5.23 -3.77
CA CYS A 140 -5.74 -5.91 -3.22
C CYS A 140 -5.37 -6.85 -2.07
N THR A 141 -6.05 -6.70 -0.94
CA THR A 141 -5.99 -7.63 0.19
C THR A 141 -6.89 -8.84 -0.04
N ASP A 142 -6.32 -9.85 -0.70
CA ASP A 142 -6.99 -11.10 -1.03
C ASP A 142 -6.95 -12.13 0.11
N MET A 143 -6.09 -11.90 1.12
CA MET A 143 -5.72 -12.87 2.14
C MET A 143 -5.10 -14.15 1.53
N SER A 144 -4.54 -15.01 2.37
CA SER A 144 -4.04 -16.32 1.94
C SER A 144 -4.77 -17.43 2.68
N ALA A 145 -5.17 -18.45 1.94
CA ALA A 145 -5.78 -19.66 2.49
C ALA A 145 -4.80 -20.49 3.34
N HIS A 146 -3.49 -20.24 3.23
CA HIS A 146 -2.43 -21.01 3.89
C HIS A 146 -1.70 -20.25 4.99
N LEU A 147 -1.51 -18.94 4.81
CA LEU A 147 -0.86 -18.06 5.78
C LEU A 147 -1.63 -16.74 5.83
N PRO A 148 -2.67 -16.64 6.65
CA PRO A 148 -3.52 -15.44 6.69
C PRO A 148 -2.72 -14.15 6.99
N GLU A 149 -1.69 -14.27 7.83
CA GLU A 149 -0.81 -13.16 8.23
C GLU A 149 0.59 -13.70 8.58
N ALA A 150 1.63 -12.96 8.19
CA ALA A 150 2.98 -13.14 8.67
C ALA A 150 3.24 -12.20 9.88
N PRO A 151 3.84 -12.68 10.99
CA PRO A 151 4.04 -11.86 12.18
C PRO A 151 4.97 -10.67 11.86
N TYR A 152 4.79 -9.51 12.50
CA TYR A 152 5.70 -8.35 12.36
C TYR A 152 6.87 -8.35 13.35
N GLN A 153 7.07 -9.46 14.07
CA GLN A 153 8.15 -9.72 15.05
C GLN A 153 8.65 -11.17 14.94
N GLU A 154 9.73 -11.51 15.67
CA GLU A 154 10.47 -12.79 15.66
C GLU A 154 10.24 -13.69 14.42
N GLY A 155 11.07 -13.48 13.40
CA GLY A 155 10.97 -14.18 12.10
C GLY A 155 10.18 -13.42 11.01
N GLY A 156 9.53 -12.31 11.38
CA GLY A 156 8.61 -11.53 10.55
C GLY A 156 9.14 -10.55 9.50
N GLY A 157 10.42 -10.17 9.55
CA GLY A 157 10.95 -9.14 8.65
C GLY A 157 10.39 -7.73 8.87
N ILE A 158 10.76 -6.79 7.99
CA ILE A 158 10.44 -5.34 8.15
C ILE A 158 9.54 -4.79 7.03
N PHE A 159 9.33 -5.53 5.94
CA PHE A 159 8.52 -5.05 4.83
C PHE A 159 7.06 -5.51 4.90
N TYR A 160 6.17 -4.61 4.51
CA TYR A 160 4.81 -4.92 4.10
C TYR A 160 4.56 -4.32 2.71
N ALA A 161 3.52 -4.76 2.00
CA ALA A 161 3.27 -4.43 0.60
C ALA A 161 3.27 -2.92 0.30
N ALA A 162 2.67 -2.12 1.18
CA ALA A 162 2.64 -0.66 1.05
C ALA A 162 4.06 -0.08 0.94
N GLU A 163 4.97 -0.51 1.82
CA GLU A 163 6.32 0.03 1.85
C GLU A 163 7.21 -0.53 0.74
N LEU A 164 6.97 -1.76 0.30
CA LEU A 164 7.62 -2.34 -0.88
C LEU A 164 7.30 -1.54 -2.15
N SER A 165 6.02 -1.21 -2.36
CA SER A 165 5.60 -0.40 -3.52
C SER A 165 6.27 0.97 -3.54
N ARG A 166 6.44 1.62 -2.37
CA ARG A 166 7.13 2.91 -2.24
C ARG A 166 8.61 2.80 -2.57
N VAL A 167 9.32 1.80 -2.04
CA VAL A 167 10.74 1.59 -2.38
C VAL A 167 10.92 1.31 -3.88
N ALA A 168 10.00 0.57 -4.48
CA ALA A 168 10.03 0.34 -5.93
C ALA A 168 9.80 1.63 -6.72
N LEU A 169 8.82 2.46 -6.34
CA LEU A 169 8.57 3.74 -6.99
C LEU A 169 9.74 4.72 -6.84
N GLU A 170 10.43 4.70 -5.69
CA GLU A 170 11.63 5.49 -5.43
C GLU A 170 12.80 5.10 -6.36
N ARG A 171 12.90 3.84 -6.81
CA ARG A 171 14.15 3.27 -7.36
C ARG A 171 14.04 2.63 -8.74
N CYS A 172 12.84 2.32 -9.22
CA CYS A 172 12.62 1.57 -10.46
C CYS A 172 11.89 2.39 -11.52
N ARG A 173 12.09 2.01 -12.79
CA ARG A 173 11.45 2.66 -13.95
C ARG A 173 10.48 1.74 -14.67
N THR A 174 10.60 0.43 -14.43
CA THR A 174 9.85 -0.62 -15.13
C THR A 174 9.26 -1.62 -14.15
N SER A 175 8.23 -2.35 -14.57
CA SER A 175 7.55 -3.36 -13.77
C SER A 175 8.49 -4.49 -13.35
N ARG A 176 9.35 -4.93 -14.27
CA ARG A 176 10.32 -6.01 -14.01
C ARG A 176 11.36 -5.62 -12.97
N GLU A 177 11.93 -4.42 -13.07
CA GLU A 177 12.87 -3.89 -12.07
C GLU A 177 12.19 -3.84 -10.69
N ALA A 178 10.94 -3.39 -10.63
CA ALA A 178 10.17 -3.30 -9.40
C ALA A 178 9.94 -4.67 -8.76
N ILE A 179 9.52 -5.67 -9.55
CA ILE A 179 9.30 -7.04 -9.06
C ILE A 179 10.60 -7.66 -8.54
N GLU A 180 11.70 -7.51 -9.29
CA GLU A 180 13.00 -8.05 -8.90
C GLU A 180 13.53 -7.37 -7.63
N LEU A 181 13.40 -6.04 -7.53
CA LEU A 181 13.78 -5.30 -6.33
C LEU A 181 12.96 -5.73 -5.12
N MET A 182 11.63 -5.69 -5.22
CA MET A 182 10.74 -6.08 -4.10
C MET A 182 11.01 -7.52 -3.65
N GLY A 183 11.22 -8.46 -4.59
CA GLY A 183 11.60 -9.83 -4.28
C GLY A 183 12.91 -9.90 -3.49
N SER A 184 13.96 -9.20 -3.95
CA SER A 184 15.24 -9.18 -3.22
C SER A 184 15.13 -8.58 -1.82
N LEU A 185 14.29 -7.55 -1.64
CA LEU A 185 14.05 -6.92 -0.35
C LEU A 185 13.33 -7.87 0.61
N ILE A 186 12.36 -8.64 0.11
CA ILE A 186 11.69 -9.68 0.89
C ILE A 186 12.68 -10.78 1.28
N ASP A 187 13.52 -11.25 0.36
CA ASP A 187 14.51 -12.30 0.64
C ASP A 187 15.54 -11.87 1.70
N GLU A 188 15.98 -10.61 1.66
CA GLU A 188 17.01 -10.09 2.56
C GLU A 188 16.45 -9.62 3.92
N TYR A 189 15.29 -8.94 3.90
CA TYR A 189 14.76 -8.23 5.06
C TYR A 189 13.43 -8.79 5.58
N GLY A 190 12.83 -9.76 4.90
CA GLY A 190 11.59 -10.45 5.27
C GLY A 190 10.32 -9.62 5.06
N LEU A 191 9.18 -10.32 5.12
CA LEU A 191 7.83 -9.80 4.89
C LEU A 191 6.93 -10.11 6.09
N TRP A 192 6.15 -9.12 6.54
CA TRP A 192 5.11 -9.26 7.56
C TRP A 192 3.75 -8.80 7.03
N GLY A 193 2.70 -9.03 7.81
CA GLY A 193 1.34 -8.55 7.56
C GLY A 193 0.47 -9.54 6.81
N THR A 194 -0.73 -9.09 6.44
CA THR A 194 -1.68 -9.82 5.61
C THR A 194 -1.08 -10.11 4.22
N ALA A 195 -1.61 -11.17 3.60
CA ALA A 195 -1.23 -11.50 2.22
C ALA A 195 -1.89 -10.53 1.24
N GLU A 196 -1.05 -9.83 0.48
CA GLU A 196 -1.46 -8.82 -0.50
C GLU A 196 -1.12 -9.25 -1.93
N THR A 197 -1.95 -8.81 -2.87
CA THR A 197 -1.66 -8.82 -4.30
C THR A 197 -1.29 -7.41 -4.74
N LEU A 198 -0.08 -7.25 -5.29
CA LEU A 198 0.34 -6.03 -5.97
C LEU A 198 0.35 -6.26 -7.49
N ALA A 199 -0.57 -5.65 -8.22
CA ALA A 199 -0.48 -5.51 -9.66
C ALA A 199 0.52 -4.39 -9.98
N VAL A 200 1.54 -4.71 -10.78
CA VAL A 200 2.63 -3.79 -11.13
C VAL A 200 2.58 -3.56 -12.63
N ALA A 201 2.49 -2.31 -13.07
CA ALA A 201 2.49 -2.01 -14.50
C ALA A 201 3.35 -0.81 -14.84
N ASP A 202 3.82 -0.79 -16.08
CA ASP A 202 4.52 0.33 -16.66
C ASP A 202 3.97 0.62 -18.07
N GLN A 203 4.65 1.49 -18.79
CA GLN A 203 4.26 1.83 -20.14
C GLN A 203 4.36 0.67 -21.13
N ASN A 204 4.73 -0.56 -20.78
CA ASN A 204 5.00 -1.67 -21.68
C ASN A 204 4.40 -2.99 -21.23
N GLU A 205 4.48 -3.32 -19.94
CA GLU A 205 4.04 -4.59 -19.37
C GLU A 205 3.29 -4.39 -18.04
N CYS A 206 2.49 -5.40 -17.71
CA CYS A 206 1.84 -5.59 -16.41
C CYS A 206 2.02 -7.05 -16.00
#